data_AF-A0A4Z2IDR0-F1
#
_entry.id   AF-A0A4Z2IDR0-F1
#
_cell.length_a   1.000
_cell.length_b   1.000
_cell.length_c   1.000
_cell.angle_alpha   90.00
_cell.angle_beta   90.00
_cell.angle_gamma   90.00
#
_symmetry.space_group_name_H-M   'P 1'
#
loop_
_entity.id
_entity.type
_entity.pdbx_description
1 polymer ?
#
loop_
_entity_poly.entity_id
_entity_poly.type
_entity_poly.pdbx_seq_one_letter_code
_entity_poly.pdbx_strand_id
1 'polypeptide(L)'
;MRGQWFTDGTWLPLEEDESDHIEMEHLARFRGQQMRDTYEMEVVPTAVDSKDAIHSMKLSRSHVDWHSVDEVYLYSDATTSKIARTVTQRLGFSKASSSGTRLHRGYVEEAAHEDTPPETTHIVFVVHGIGQKMDQGRIIRNTSMMRDAARKMEEKHFSDRTTEHVEFLPVEDVCVSSADTVDSITPDKVRGLRDMLNSSAMDIMYYTSPLYRDEYRIDV
;
A
#
# COMPACT_ATOMS: atom_id res chain seq x y z
N MET A 1 -9.46 11.27 -17.25
CA MET A 1 -10.35 11.75 -16.16
C MET A 1 -10.15 10.79 -15.01
N ARG A 2 -9.81 11.27 -13.81
CA ARG A 2 -9.44 10.45 -12.65
C ARG A 2 -10.68 10.20 -11.77
N GLY A 3 -11.43 9.14 -12.05
CA GLY A 3 -12.35 8.56 -11.07
C GLY A 3 -11.69 7.32 -10.49
N GLN A 4 -11.17 7.40 -9.25
CA GLN A 4 -10.69 6.21 -8.54
C GLN A 4 -11.87 5.56 -7.83
N TRP A 5 -11.96 4.24 -7.88
CA TRP A 5 -13.00 3.47 -7.21
C TRP A 5 -12.46 2.83 -5.94
N PHE A 6 -13.28 2.84 -4.88
CA PHE A 6 -12.93 2.38 -3.54
C PHE A 6 -13.96 1.36 -3.03
N THR A 7 -13.50 0.42 -2.22
CA THR A 7 -14.38 -0.57 -1.57
C THR A 7 -15.01 -0.01 -0.30
N ASP A 8 -16.33 -0.15 -0.19
CA ASP A 8 -17.08 0.28 0.99
C ASP A 8 -16.58 -0.42 2.28
N GLY A 9 -16.52 0.34 3.37
CA GLY A 9 -16.01 -0.11 4.67
C GLY A 9 -14.48 -0.11 4.83
N THR A 10 -13.69 -0.42 3.79
CA THR A 10 -12.21 -0.38 3.89
C THR A 10 -11.58 0.84 3.25
N TRP A 11 -12.27 1.46 2.28
CA TRP A 11 -11.76 2.57 1.47
C TRP A 11 -10.41 2.27 0.81
N LEU A 12 -10.12 0.99 0.57
CA LEU A 12 -8.98 0.59 -0.23
C LEU A 12 -9.31 0.81 -1.71
N PRO A 13 -8.39 1.41 -2.49
CA PRO A 13 -8.57 1.58 -3.91
C PRO A 13 -8.64 0.21 -4.60
N LEU A 14 -9.48 0.11 -5.62
CA LEU A 14 -9.43 -1.01 -6.54
C LEU A 14 -8.12 -1.00 -7.33
N GLU A 15 -7.73 -2.16 -7.84
CA GLU A 15 -6.62 -2.29 -8.80
C GLU A 15 -6.84 -1.34 -9.98
N GLU A 16 -5.76 -0.67 -10.41
CA GLU A 16 -5.81 0.41 -11.41
C GLU A 16 -6.52 -0.04 -12.70
N ASP A 17 -6.15 -1.21 -13.22
CA ASP A 17 -6.77 -1.77 -14.42
C ASP A 17 -8.29 -1.96 -14.26
N GLU A 18 -8.75 -2.53 -13.14
CA GLU A 18 -10.19 -2.74 -12.91
C GLU A 18 -10.92 -1.41 -12.71
N SER A 19 -10.32 -0.50 -11.93
CA SER A 19 -10.85 0.85 -11.69
C SER A 19 -11.03 1.63 -12.99
N ASP A 20 -10.06 1.57 -13.90
CA ASP A 20 -10.12 2.25 -15.19
C ASP A 20 -11.24 1.69 -16.09
N HIS A 21 -11.42 0.37 -16.12
CA HIS A 21 -12.52 -0.24 -16.88
C HIS A 21 -13.88 0.17 -16.32
N ILE A 22 -14.03 0.16 -14.99
CA ILE A 22 -15.26 0.59 -14.31
C ILE A 22 -15.54 2.06 -14.62
N GLU A 23 -14.53 2.93 -14.52
CA GLU A 23 -14.69 4.37 -14.79
C GLU A 23 -15.06 4.64 -16.25
N MET A 24 -14.45 3.94 -17.21
CA MET A 24 -14.80 4.07 -18.63
C MET A 24 -16.26 3.69 -18.89
N GLU A 25 -16.72 2.54 -18.40
CA GLU A 25 -18.11 2.12 -18.59
C GLU A 25 -19.09 3.05 -17.85
N HIS A 26 -18.73 3.46 -16.63
CA HIS A 26 -19.53 4.40 -15.85
C HIS A 26 -19.73 5.73 -16.60
N LEU A 27 -18.65 6.32 -17.13
CA LEU A 27 -18.72 7.54 -17.92
C LEU A 27 -19.46 7.34 -19.25
N ALA A 28 -19.34 6.18 -19.89
CA ALA A 28 -20.08 5.88 -21.12
C ALA A 28 -21.60 5.90 -20.91
N ARG A 29 -22.06 5.53 -19.70
CA ARG A 29 -23.49 5.39 -19.37
C ARG A 29 -24.09 6.57 -18.62
N PHE A 30 -23.37 7.13 -17.67
CA PHE A 30 -23.92 8.03 -16.65
C PHE A 30 -23.36 9.45 -16.71
N ARG A 31 -22.48 9.76 -17.67
CA ARG A 31 -21.90 11.10 -17.82
C ARG A 31 -22.99 12.17 -17.93
N GLY A 32 -22.87 13.20 -17.08
CA GLY A 32 -23.80 14.32 -17.02
C GLY A 32 -24.99 14.12 -16.08
N GLN A 33 -25.11 12.95 -15.43
CA GLN A 33 -26.07 12.74 -14.35
C GLN A 33 -25.47 13.24 -13.03
N GLN A 34 -26.28 13.90 -12.21
CA GLN A 34 -25.85 14.43 -10.92
C GLN A 34 -25.79 13.28 -9.89
N MET A 35 -24.63 13.07 -9.28
CA MET A 35 -24.52 12.22 -8.09
C MET A 35 -25.16 12.95 -6.91
N ARG A 36 -25.84 12.23 -6.01
CA ARG A 36 -26.36 12.84 -4.78
C ARG A 36 -25.18 13.19 -3.88
N ASP A 37 -25.23 14.36 -3.26
CA ASP A 37 -24.19 14.80 -2.33
C ASP A 37 -24.14 13.84 -1.12
N THR A 38 -22.95 13.31 -0.84
CA THR A 38 -22.67 12.24 0.13
C THR A 38 -22.94 12.62 1.60
N TYR A 39 -23.35 13.87 1.87
CA TYR A 39 -23.52 14.44 3.21
C TYR A 39 -24.81 14.00 3.94
N GLU A 40 -25.73 13.30 3.27
CA GLU A 40 -26.92 12.71 3.89
C GLU A 40 -26.70 11.22 4.26
N MET A 41 -25.53 10.86 4.80
CA MET A 41 -25.30 9.52 5.38
C MET A 41 -25.77 9.45 6.85
N GLU A 42 -26.95 10.00 7.14
CA GLU A 42 -27.77 9.48 8.23
C GLU A 42 -29.01 8.86 7.61
N VAL A 43 -29.46 7.75 8.22
CA VAL A 43 -30.66 6.95 7.90
C VAL A 43 -30.34 5.66 7.15
N VAL A 44 -30.15 4.61 7.97
CA VAL A 44 -30.60 3.22 7.78
C VAL A 44 -30.20 2.56 6.45
N PRO A 45 -29.50 1.41 6.44
CA PRO A 45 -29.38 0.62 5.23
C PRO A 45 -30.79 0.18 4.82
N THR A 46 -31.44 0.96 3.96
CA THR A 46 -32.65 0.56 3.27
C THR A 46 -32.19 -0.56 2.37
N ALA A 47 -32.37 -1.80 2.85
CA ALA A 47 -32.24 -2.99 2.04
C ALA A 47 -33.03 -2.73 0.76
N VAL A 48 -32.30 -2.55 -0.35
CA VAL A 48 -32.93 -2.27 -1.63
C VAL A 48 -33.65 -3.53 -2.02
N ASP A 49 -34.98 -3.46 -1.88
CA ASP A 49 -35.90 -4.46 -2.38
C ASP A 49 -35.69 -4.60 -3.89
N SER A 50 -35.78 -5.83 -4.38
CA SER A 50 -35.27 -6.28 -5.67
C SER A 50 -35.58 -5.34 -6.85
N LYS A 51 -34.63 -4.49 -7.23
CA LYS A 51 -34.59 -3.91 -8.57
C LYS A 51 -33.43 -4.54 -9.31
N ASP A 52 -33.74 -5.14 -10.47
CA ASP A 52 -32.72 -5.59 -11.42
C ASP A 52 -31.69 -4.47 -11.66
N ALA A 53 -30.43 -4.85 -11.83
CA ALA A 53 -29.37 -3.91 -12.17
C ALA A 53 -29.77 -3.11 -13.42
N ILE A 54 -29.65 -1.79 -13.36
CA ILE A 54 -29.91 -0.93 -14.54
C ILE A 54 -28.82 -1.08 -15.59
N HIS A 55 -27.63 -1.50 -15.15
CA HIS A 55 -26.51 -1.81 -16.01
C HIS A 55 -25.58 -2.81 -15.32
N SER A 56 -25.00 -3.72 -16.09
CA SER A 56 -24.05 -4.71 -15.61
C SER A 56 -22.86 -4.78 -16.56
N MET A 57 -21.65 -4.84 -15.99
CA MET A 57 -20.39 -5.03 -16.70
C MET A 57 -19.71 -6.29 -16.19
N LYS A 58 -19.23 -7.13 -17.11
CA LYS A 58 -18.51 -8.36 -16.76
C LYS A 58 -17.01 -8.11 -16.78
N LEU A 59 -16.34 -8.53 -15.70
CA LEU A 59 -14.89 -8.59 -15.57
C LEU A 59 -14.41 -10.04 -15.70
N SER A 60 -13.10 -10.27 -15.54
CA SER A 60 -12.50 -11.58 -15.77
C SER A 60 -12.95 -12.66 -14.77
N ARG A 61 -13.17 -12.30 -13.50
CA ARG A 61 -13.58 -13.20 -12.40
C ARG A 61 -14.66 -12.59 -11.50
N SER A 62 -15.30 -11.54 -11.97
CA SER A 62 -16.24 -10.72 -11.22
C SER A 62 -17.17 -10.00 -12.19
N HIS A 63 -18.19 -9.35 -11.66
CA HIS A 63 -19.03 -8.43 -12.41
C HIS A 63 -19.40 -7.24 -11.53
N VAL A 64 -19.67 -6.12 -12.17
CA VAL A 64 -20.12 -4.90 -11.52
C VAL A 64 -21.55 -4.63 -11.97
N ASP A 65 -22.45 -4.44 -11.00
CA ASP A 65 -23.82 -4.02 -11.25
C ASP A 65 -24.02 -2.60 -10.74
N TRP A 66 -24.62 -1.75 -11.58
CA TRP A 66 -25.15 -0.45 -11.21
C TRP A 66 -26.65 -0.60 -10.96
N HIS A 67 -27.11 -0.15 -9.81
CA HIS A 67 -28.54 0.02 -9.50
C HIS A 67 -28.97 1.48 -9.64
N SER A 68 -28.03 2.41 -9.50
CA SER A 68 -28.15 3.83 -9.84
C SER A 68 -26.78 4.40 -10.23
N VAL A 69 -26.68 5.72 -10.41
CA VAL A 69 -25.43 6.43 -10.68
C VAL A 69 -24.45 6.31 -9.49
N ASP A 70 -24.97 6.35 -8.27
CA ASP A 70 -24.24 6.34 -6.99
C ASP A 70 -24.30 4.99 -6.25
N GLU A 71 -25.06 4.02 -6.78
CA GLU A 71 -25.22 2.70 -6.21
C GLU A 71 -24.62 1.62 -7.13
N VAL A 72 -23.39 1.24 -6.82
CA VAL A 72 -22.55 0.33 -7.62
C VAL A 72 -22.01 -0.79 -6.75
N TYR A 73 -22.13 -2.03 -7.19
CA TYR A 73 -21.66 -3.21 -6.44
C TYR A 73 -20.78 -4.12 -7.30
N LEU A 74 -19.67 -4.57 -6.73
CA LEU A 74 -18.78 -5.58 -7.27
C LEU A 74 -19.14 -6.96 -6.70
N TYR A 75 -19.38 -7.92 -7.57
CA TYR A 75 -19.65 -9.31 -7.22
C TYR A 75 -18.51 -10.19 -7.70
N SER A 76 -17.96 -11.02 -6.82
CA SER A 76 -17.03 -12.06 -7.23
C SER A 76 -17.79 -13.25 -7.83
N ASP A 77 -17.28 -13.80 -8.92
CA ASP A 77 -17.79 -15.05 -9.48
C ASP A 77 -17.33 -16.28 -8.66
N ALA A 78 -16.63 -16.06 -7.54
CA ALA A 78 -16.29 -17.11 -6.58
C ALA A 78 -17.57 -17.85 -6.15
N THR A 79 -17.60 -19.15 -6.39
CA THR A 79 -18.78 -20.00 -6.22
C THR A 79 -19.22 -19.99 -4.75
N THR A 80 -20.12 -19.06 -4.37
CA THR A 80 -20.79 -19.15 -3.07
C THR A 80 -21.60 -20.45 -3.10
N SER A 81 -21.28 -21.37 -2.19
CA SER A 81 -21.88 -22.70 -2.10
C SER A 81 -23.40 -22.63 -2.23
N LYS A 82 -24.02 -23.54 -3.00
CA LYS A 82 -25.49 -23.58 -3.22
C LYS A 82 -26.29 -23.54 -1.91
N ILE A 83 -25.73 -24.09 -0.84
CA ILE A 83 -26.29 -24.08 0.52
C ILE A 83 -26.26 -22.67 1.12
N ALA A 84 -25.14 -21.95 1.02
CA ALA A 84 -25.01 -20.57 1.51
C ALA A 84 -26.03 -19.65 0.82
N ARG A 85 -26.19 -19.79 -0.50
CA ARG A 85 -27.20 -19.06 -1.30
C ARG A 85 -28.63 -19.30 -0.83
N THR A 86 -28.98 -20.53 -0.47
CA THR A 86 -30.35 -20.89 -0.09
C THR A 86 -30.69 -20.42 1.33
N VAL A 87 -29.70 -20.44 2.23
CA VAL A 87 -29.88 -20.03 3.62
C VAL A 87 -29.98 -18.51 3.73
N THR A 88 -29.16 -17.74 3.02
CA THR A 88 -29.26 -16.26 3.03
C THR A 88 -30.54 -15.76 2.36
N GLN A 89 -30.97 -16.40 1.27
CA GLN A 89 -32.21 -16.03 0.58
C GLN A 89 -33.47 -16.33 1.41
N ARG A 90 -33.46 -17.39 2.25
CA ARG A 90 -34.57 -17.69 3.18
C ARG A 90 -34.63 -16.78 4.41
N LEU A 91 -33.53 -16.12 4.76
CA LEU A 91 -33.50 -15.10 5.81
C LEU A 91 -33.83 -13.68 5.30
N GLY A 92 -34.16 -13.52 4.02
CA GLY A 92 -34.56 -12.22 3.45
C GLY A 92 -33.40 -11.35 2.95
N PHE A 93 -32.19 -11.91 2.83
CA PHE A 93 -31.06 -11.21 2.21
C PHE A 93 -31.09 -11.41 0.69
N SER A 94 -31.36 -10.34 -0.05
CA SER A 94 -31.36 -10.31 -1.52
C SER A 94 -29.94 -10.46 -2.10
N LYS A 95 -29.81 -10.78 -3.40
CA LYS A 95 -28.51 -10.95 -4.09
C LYS A 95 -27.58 -9.74 -3.88
N ALA A 96 -28.14 -8.54 -3.82
CA ALA A 96 -27.44 -7.29 -3.51
C ALA A 96 -26.94 -7.20 -2.06
N SER A 97 -27.66 -7.81 -1.11
CA SER A 97 -27.34 -7.76 0.32
C SER A 97 -26.36 -8.85 0.78
N SER A 98 -26.21 -9.96 0.03
CA SER A 98 -25.50 -11.15 0.54
C SER A 98 -24.20 -11.52 -0.18
N SER A 99 -23.81 -10.84 -1.27
CA SER A 99 -22.59 -11.21 -2.01
C SER A 99 -21.90 -10.09 -2.79
N GLY A 100 -22.47 -8.88 -2.86
CA GLY A 100 -21.86 -7.74 -3.54
C GLY A 100 -21.13 -6.84 -2.55
N THR A 101 -19.92 -6.41 -2.90
CA THR A 101 -19.19 -5.36 -2.19
C THR A 101 -19.54 -4.04 -2.83
N ARG A 102 -20.09 -3.10 -2.05
CA ARG A 102 -20.41 -1.75 -2.55
C ARG A 102 -19.12 -1.01 -2.93
N LEU A 103 -19.17 -0.27 -4.03
CA LEU A 103 -18.08 0.57 -4.52
C LEU A 103 -18.46 2.05 -4.42
N HIS A 104 -17.46 2.88 -4.15
CA HIS A 104 -17.59 4.34 -4.12
C HIS A 104 -16.69 4.96 -5.18
N ARG A 105 -17.24 5.93 -5.93
CA ARG A 105 -16.50 6.70 -6.93
C ARG A 105 -15.95 7.96 -6.26
N GLY A 106 -14.65 7.95 -5.96
CA GLY A 106 -14.01 8.96 -5.13
C GLY A 106 -13.91 8.53 -3.66
N TYR A 107 -13.04 9.22 -2.93
CA TYR A 107 -12.85 8.97 -1.50
C TYR A 107 -14.01 9.55 -0.69
N VAL A 108 -14.21 9.03 0.53
CA VAL A 108 -15.31 9.47 1.41
C VAL A 108 -15.24 10.94 1.80
N GLU A 109 -14.01 11.45 1.92
CA GLU A 109 -13.72 12.83 2.29
C GLU A 109 -13.17 13.56 1.07
N GLU A 110 -13.67 14.78 0.85
CA GLU A 110 -13.14 15.66 -0.17
C GLU A 110 -11.76 16.14 0.26
N ALA A 111 -10.77 15.95 -0.61
CA ALA A 111 -9.41 16.40 -0.34
C ALA A 111 -9.38 17.93 -0.27
N ALA A 112 -8.95 18.44 0.88
CA ALA A 112 -8.75 19.85 1.14
C ALA A 112 -7.30 20.25 0.76
N HIS A 113 -7.04 21.54 0.58
CA HIS A 113 -5.67 21.99 0.26
C HIS A 113 -4.72 21.74 1.45
N GLU A 114 -5.27 21.66 2.66
CA GLU A 114 -4.50 21.36 3.87
C GLU A 114 -4.13 19.89 4.00
N ASP A 115 -4.73 18.98 3.21
CA ASP A 115 -4.45 17.53 3.21
C ASP A 115 -3.12 17.20 2.50
N THR A 116 -2.09 17.99 2.78
CA THR A 116 -0.72 17.76 2.33
C THR A 116 0.04 16.98 3.40
N PRO A 117 0.90 16.02 3.02
CA PRO A 117 1.84 15.43 3.96
C PRO A 117 2.64 16.51 4.69
N PRO A 118 3.04 16.29 5.96
CA PRO A 118 3.88 17.23 6.69
C PRO A 118 5.15 17.55 5.88
N GLU A 119 5.55 18.82 5.88
CA GLU A 119 6.78 19.23 5.20
C GLU A 119 7.97 18.49 5.83
N THR A 120 8.69 17.72 5.03
CA THR A 120 9.85 16.96 5.49
C THR A 120 10.97 17.91 5.87
N THR A 121 11.24 17.99 7.18
CA THR A 121 12.31 18.81 7.75
C THR A 121 13.66 18.12 7.77
N HIS A 122 13.67 16.78 7.87
CA HIS A 122 14.89 15.98 7.96
C HIS A 122 14.75 14.69 7.16
N ILE A 123 15.86 14.21 6.61
CA ILE A 123 15.95 12.95 5.87
C ILE A 123 16.95 12.04 6.56
N VAL A 124 16.56 10.80 6.81
CA VAL A 124 17.41 9.74 7.35
C VAL A 124 17.55 8.63 6.32
N PHE A 125 18.77 8.43 5.82
CA PHE A 125 19.08 7.30 4.96
C PHE A 125 19.35 6.07 5.83
N VAL A 126 18.57 5.02 5.61
CA VAL A 126 18.79 3.72 6.25
C VAL A 126 19.55 2.85 5.26
N VAL A 127 20.80 2.55 5.60
CA VAL A 127 21.71 1.79 4.75
C VAL A 127 22.06 0.51 5.50
N HIS A 128 21.96 -0.65 4.83
CA HIS A 128 22.59 -1.85 5.34
C HIS A 128 24.08 -1.83 5.02
N GLY A 129 24.90 -2.25 5.98
CA GLY A 129 26.29 -2.54 5.69
C GLY A 129 26.48 -3.81 4.84
N ILE A 130 27.74 -4.21 4.62
CA ILE A 130 28.17 -5.35 3.81
C ILE A 130 27.50 -6.68 4.22
N GLY A 131 26.95 -6.78 5.43
CA GLY A 131 26.10 -7.87 5.90
C GLY A 131 24.77 -8.08 5.14
N GLN A 132 24.39 -7.18 4.22
CA GLN A 132 23.15 -7.23 3.43
C GLN A 132 22.94 -8.59 2.72
N LYS A 133 24.01 -9.33 2.41
CA LYS A 133 23.93 -10.63 1.71
C LYS A 133 23.10 -11.69 2.44
N MET A 134 22.97 -11.61 3.77
CA MET A 134 22.12 -12.51 4.56
C MET A 134 20.66 -12.05 4.68
N ASP A 135 20.37 -10.77 4.38
CA ASP A 135 19.09 -10.11 4.63
C ASP A 135 18.58 -9.32 3.41
N GLN A 136 18.90 -9.79 2.21
CA GLN A 136 18.49 -9.17 0.95
C GLN A 136 16.97 -8.96 0.91
N GLY A 137 16.54 -7.78 0.46
CA GLY A 137 15.13 -7.39 0.39
C GLY A 137 14.49 -7.02 1.74
N ARG A 138 15.23 -7.06 2.86
CA ARG A 138 14.69 -6.65 4.17
C ARG A 138 14.91 -5.19 4.52
N ILE A 139 15.65 -4.42 3.71
CA ILE A 139 15.92 -3.00 3.98
C ILE A 139 14.64 -2.18 4.12
N ILE A 140 13.60 -2.48 3.34
CA ILE A 140 12.30 -1.81 3.41
C ILE A 140 11.65 -2.07 4.78
N ARG A 141 11.62 -3.34 5.21
CA ARG A 141 11.08 -3.74 6.51
C ARG A 141 11.87 -3.13 7.66
N ASN A 142 13.19 -3.18 7.59
CA ASN A 142 14.09 -2.67 8.63
C ASN A 142 13.99 -1.13 8.75
N THR A 143 13.90 -0.44 7.61
CA THR A 143 13.62 1.00 7.55
C THR A 143 12.27 1.33 8.19
N SER A 144 11.23 0.52 7.93
CA SER A 144 9.93 0.70 8.59
C SER A 144 10.01 0.50 10.09
N MET A 145 10.67 -0.55 10.57
CA MET A 145 10.86 -0.79 12.00
C MET A 145 11.61 0.36 12.69
N MET A 146 12.63 0.92 12.02
CA MET A 146 13.38 2.06 12.54
C MET A 146 12.52 3.33 12.60
N ARG A 147 11.75 3.62 11.55
CA ARG A 147 10.78 4.73 11.52
C ARG A 147 9.76 4.61 12.64
N ASP A 148 9.16 3.44 12.84
CA ASP A 148 8.15 3.22 13.88
C ASP A 148 8.75 3.37 15.30
N ALA A 149 9.98 2.89 15.50
CA ALA A 149 10.69 3.05 16.76
C ALA A 149 11.04 4.51 17.04
N ALA A 150 11.48 5.26 16.02
CA ALA A 150 11.77 6.68 16.12
C ALA A 150 10.52 7.49 16.48
N ARG A 151 9.38 7.25 15.79
CA ARG A 151 8.10 7.90 16.08
C ARG A 151 7.63 7.64 17.52
N LYS A 152 7.73 6.40 18.00
CA LYS A 152 7.40 6.08 19.42
C LYS A 152 8.27 6.83 20.42
N MET A 153 9.55 7.03 20.11
CA MET A 153 10.47 7.79 20.97
C MET A 153 10.17 9.29 20.92
N GLU A 154 9.86 9.80 19.74
CA GLU A 154 9.44 11.19 19.51
C GLU A 154 8.17 11.53 20.29
N GLU A 155 7.10 10.75 20.14
CA GLU A 155 5.83 10.96 20.86
C GLU A 155 6.01 10.96 22.38
N LYS A 156 6.95 10.13 22.87
CA LYS A 156 7.19 9.97 24.30
C LYS A 156 8.05 11.08 24.91
N HIS A 157 9.00 11.61 24.16
CA HIS A 157 10.05 12.49 24.70
C HIS A 157 10.09 13.88 24.09
N PHE A 158 9.46 14.10 22.94
CA PHE A 158 9.52 15.33 22.14
C PHE A 158 8.13 15.70 21.59
N SER A 159 7.08 15.47 22.36
CA SER A 159 5.69 15.73 21.95
C SER A 159 5.39 17.21 21.68
N ASP A 160 6.29 18.12 22.06
CA ASP A 160 6.27 19.55 21.80
C ASP A 160 6.83 19.93 20.41
N ARG A 161 7.49 19.02 19.70
CA ARG A 161 8.13 19.27 18.39
C ARG A 161 7.27 18.80 17.21
N THR A 162 5.98 19.16 17.22
CA THR A 162 5.00 18.70 16.21
C THR A 162 5.21 19.24 14.79
N THR A 163 6.09 20.24 14.62
CA THR A 163 6.40 20.85 13.32
C THR A 163 7.57 20.19 12.60
N GLU A 164 8.29 19.28 13.25
CA GLU A 164 9.42 18.57 12.64
C GLU A 164 8.92 17.22 12.08
N HIS A 165 9.18 16.96 10.80
CA HIS A 165 8.90 15.67 10.16
C HIS A 165 10.19 15.04 9.65
N VAL A 166 10.43 13.78 10.02
CA VAL A 166 11.61 13.00 9.64
C VAL A 166 11.21 11.88 8.68
N GLU A 167 11.76 11.91 7.47
CA GLU A 167 11.53 10.90 6.44
C GLU A 167 12.66 9.86 6.43
N PHE A 168 12.31 8.57 6.45
CA PHE A 168 13.26 7.47 6.47
C PHE A 168 13.29 6.77 5.11
N LEU A 169 14.41 6.87 4.40
CA LEU A 169 14.58 6.34 3.05
C LEU A 169 15.45 5.09 3.06
N PRO A 170 14.95 3.93 2.58
CA PRO A 170 15.77 2.74 2.43
C PRO A 170 16.77 2.95 1.29
N VAL A 171 18.03 2.65 1.55
CA VAL A 171 19.10 2.66 0.54
C VAL A 171 19.60 1.24 0.35
N GLU A 172 19.32 0.68 -0.81
CA GLU A 172 19.94 -0.56 -1.27
C GLU A 172 21.26 -0.22 -1.93
N ASP A 173 22.37 -0.67 -1.34
CA ASP A 173 23.68 -0.48 -1.95
C ASP A 173 23.88 -1.47 -3.11
N VAL A 174 24.23 -0.93 -4.28
CA VAL A 174 24.59 -1.69 -5.49
C VAL A 174 26.03 -2.22 -5.40
N CYS A 175 26.79 -1.88 -4.35
CA CYS A 175 28.16 -2.35 -4.10
C CYS A 175 28.28 -3.87 -3.80
N VAL A 176 27.23 -4.67 -4.08
CA VAL A 176 27.28 -6.13 -4.07
C VAL A 176 27.91 -6.71 -5.35
N SER A 177 28.21 -5.91 -6.39
CA SER A 177 28.79 -6.42 -7.64
C SER A 177 30.22 -6.98 -7.51
N SER A 178 30.94 -6.70 -6.41
CA SER A 178 32.27 -7.28 -6.12
C SER A 178 32.22 -8.52 -5.22
N ALA A 179 31.06 -8.84 -4.62
CA ALA A 179 30.89 -9.97 -3.70
C ALA A 179 31.02 -11.32 -4.40
N ASP A 180 30.66 -11.42 -5.68
CA ASP A 180 30.75 -12.66 -6.47
C ASP A 180 32.21 -13.06 -6.75
N THR A 181 33.08 -12.06 -6.94
CA THR A 181 34.52 -12.31 -7.11
C THR A 181 35.12 -12.84 -5.81
N VAL A 182 34.76 -12.24 -4.67
CA VAL A 182 35.24 -12.66 -3.34
C VAL A 182 34.73 -14.06 -2.97
N ASP A 183 33.50 -14.41 -3.35
CA ASP A 183 32.96 -15.77 -3.19
C ASP A 183 33.75 -16.81 -3.97
N SER A 184 34.10 -16.50 -5.22
CA SER A 184 34.83 -17.43 -6.09
C SER A 184 36.24 -17.76 -5.59
N ILE A 185 36.87 -16.85 -4.83
CA ILE A 185 38.22 -17.03 -4.28
C ILE A 185 38.22 -17.53 -2.83
N THR A 186 37.06 -17.60 -2.16
CA THR A 186 36.98 -18.01 -0.74
C THR A 186 36.91 -19.53 -0.62
N PRO A 187 37.89 -20.19 0.02
CA PRO A 187 37.86 -21.63 0.23
C PRO A 187 36.65 -22.08 1.08
N ASP A 188 36.05 -23.22 0.74
CA ASP A 188 34.81 -23.70 1.37
C ASP A 188 34.89 -23.79 2.91
N LYS A 189 36.06 -24.16 3.43
CA LYS A 189 36.29 -24.34 4.87
C LYS A 189 36.27 -23.04 5.69
N VAL A 190 36.45 -21.89 5.04
CA VAL A 190 36.46 -20.57 5.70
C VAL A 190 35.26 -19.70 5.34
N ARG A 191 34.35 -20.20 4.48
CA ARG A 191 33.17 -19.47 4.03
C ARG A 191 32.27 -19.07 5.21
N GLY A 192 31.98 -19.99 6.12
CA GLY A 192 31.17 -19.70 7.31
C GLY A 192 31.80 -18.67 8.27
N LEU A 193 33.13 -18.69 8.43
CA LEU A 193 33.85 -17.69 9.24
C LEU A 193 33.78 -16.31 8.58
N ARG A 194 33.95 -16.25 7.27
CA ARG A 194 33.87 -15.01 6.48
C ARG A 194 32.46 -14.44 6.51
N ASP A 195 31.43 -15.26 6.31
CA ASP A 195 30.04 -14.79 6.33
C ASP A 195 29.67 -14.23 7.71
N MET A 196 30.20 -14.83 8.80
CA MET A 196 30.08 -14.28 10.16
C MET A 196 30.81 -12.95 10.33
N LEU A 197 32.04 -12.79 9.81
CA LEU A 197 32.80 -11.54 9.89
C LEU A 197 32.17 -10.41 9.06
N ASN A 198 31.71 -10.74 7.84
CA ASN A 198 31.04 -9.81 6.93
C ASN A 198 29.72 -9.30 7.50
N SER A 199 29.01 -10.14 8.25
CA SER A 199 27.71 -9.77 8.85
C SER A 199 27.81 -9.06 10.20
N SER A 200 28.97 -9.03 10.85
CA SER A 200 29.10 -8.52 12.23
C SER A 200 30.14 -7.41 12.43
N ALA A 201 31.25 -7.42 11.70
CA ALA A 201 32.40 -6.59 12.06
C ALA A 201 33.11 -5.95 10.86
N MET A 202 32.90 -6.44 9.63
CA MET A 202 33.61 -5.92 8.48
C MET A 202 33.32 -4.43 8.22
N ASP A 203 32.05 -4.01 8.32
CA ASP A 203 31.69 -2.60 8.17
C ASP A 203 32.40 -1.74 9.21
N ILE A 204 32.38 -2.17 10.49
CA ILE A 204 33.06 -1.48 11.57
C ILE A 204 34.56 -1.36 11.26
N MET A 205 35.20 -2.43 10.79
CA MET A 205 36.63 -2.42 10.43
C MET A 205 36.93 -1.50 9.24
N TYR A 206 36.09 -1.46 8.21
CA TYR A 206 36.26 -0.53 7.08
C TYR A 206 36.07 0.93 7.52
N TYR A 207 35.00 1.25 8.24
CA TYR A 207 34.72 2.64 8.68
C TYR A 207 35.68 3.15 9.78
N THR A 208 36.26 2.25 10.58
CA THR A 208 37.26 2.62 11.60
C THR A 208 38.69 2.58 11.11
N SER A 209 38.97 1.95 9.96
CA SER A 209 40.31 1.88 9.39
C SER A 209 40.76 3.26 8.89
N PRO A 210 41.93 3.75 9.33
CA PRO A 210 42.50 5.00 8.82
C PRO A 210 42.78 4.98 7.30
N LEU A 211 42.91 3.80 6.68
CA LEU A 211 43.21 3.64 5.26
C LEU A 211 42.02 3.98 4.34
N TYR A 212 40.80 3.92 4.85
CA TYR A 212 39.57 4.18 4.07
C TYR A 212 38.87 5.48 4.51
N ARG A 213 39.57 6.30 5.31
CA ARG A 213 39.08 7.57 5.86
C ARG A 213 39.70 8.76 5.13
N ASP A 214 39.76 8.68 3.80
CA ASP A 214 40.21 9.82 2.99
C ASP A 214 39.11 10.89 2.97
N GLU A 215 39.44 12.07 3.50
CA GLU A 215 38.57 13.23 3.42
C GLU A 215 38.66 13.81 2.01
N TYR A 216 37.60 13.62 1.22
CA TYR A 216 37.48 14.30 -0.06
C TYR A 216 37.02 15.74 0.19
N ARG A 217 37.92 16.68 -0.07
CA ARG A 217 37.56 18.09 -0.15
C ARG A 217 36.78 18.30 -1.44
N ILE A 218 35.48 18.56 -1.30
CA ILE A 218 34.67 19.03 -2.42
C ILE A 218 35.03 20.51 -2.60
N ASP A 219 35.87 20.80 -3.60
CA ASP A 219 36.07 22.18 -4.04
C ASP A 219 34.79 22.63 -4.75
N VAL A 220 34.08 23.57 -4.12
CA VAL A 220 32.91 24.28 -4.68
C VAL A 220 33.38 25.49 -5.45
#